data_AF-A0A8C0YRU1-F1
#
_entry.id   AF-A0A8C0YRU1-F1
#
_cell.length_a   1.000
_cell.length_b   1.000
_cell.length_c   1.000
_cell.angle_alpha   90.00
_cell.angle_beta   90.00
_cell.angle_gamma   90.00
#
_symmetry.space_group_name_H-M   'P 1'
#
loop_
_entity.id
_entity.type
_entity.pdbx_description
1 polymer ?
#
loop_
_entity_poly.entity_id
_entity_poly.type
_entity_poly.pdbx_seq_one_letter_code
_entity_poly.pdbx_strand_id
1 'polypeptide(L)'
;MRGLLFLLSTLFLLELIKGMKYDELNDRDRKIVDEAIEQVNKDQGKGKHLDYYKIKRNDNVLEVILRPTSCDQTTQRVHRKECKIHNKPPRVSCIHCNGAMKPCLLLKQKEEIKKRRNECQHLTGSGYILF
;
A
#
# COMPACT_ATOMS: atom_id res chain seq x y z
N MET A 1 -28.24 3.19 -45.37
CA MET A 1 -27.56 2.17 -44.53
C MET A 1 -26.06 2.25 -44.76
N ARG A 2 -25.27 2.29 -43.68
CA ARG A 2 -23.79 2.33 -43.53
C ARG A 2 -23.51 3.45 -42.52
N GLY A 3 -23.31 3.21 -41.23
CA GLY A 3 -22.76 2.04 -40.56
C GLY A 3 -21.85 2.61 -39.48
N LEU A 4 -22.45 3.24 -38.47
CA LEU A 4 -21.77 3.87 -37.35
C LEU A 4 -21.26 2.77 -36.42
N LEU A 5 -20.01 2.36 -36.59
CA LEU A 5 -19.34 1.41 -35.71
C LEU A 5 -17.99 1.97 -35.30
N PHE A 6 -17.61 1.64 -34.06
CA PHE A 6 -16.34 1.90 -33.38
C PHE A 6 -16.22 3.19 -32.55
N LEU A 7 -16.93 3.23 -31.43
CA LEU A 7 -16.51 3.94 -30.21
C LEU A 7 -16.80 3.08 -28.97
N LEU A 8 -16.06 1.97 -28.77
CA LEU A 8 -16.24 1.08 -27.61
C LEU A 8 -14.92 0.55 -27.01
N SER A 9 -13.82 1.30 -27.08
CA SER A 9 -12.51 0.82 -26.61
C SER A 9 -11.88 1.62 -25.45
N THR A 10 -12.57 2.61 -24.85
CA THR A 10 -11.97 3.43 -23.79
C THR A 10 -12.25 2.97 -22.36
N LEU A 11 -13.18 2.02 -22.14
CA LEU A 11 -13.54 1.58 -20.78
C LEU A 11 -12.58 0.55 -20.16
N PHE A 12 -11.77 -0.15 -20.96
CA PHE A 12 -10.96 -1.27 -20.47
C PHE A 12 -9.66 -0.85 -19.75
N LEU A 13 -9.25 0.42 -19.83
CA LEU A 13 -8.02 0.91 -19.17
C LEU A 13 -8.20 1.24 -17.68
N LEU A 14 -9.42 1.30 -17.16
CA LEU A 14 -9.70 1.62 -15.75
C LEU A 14 -9.46 0.44 -14.80
N GLU A 15 -9.49 -0.81 -15.28
CA GLU A 15 -9.25 -1.99 -14.45
C GLU A 15 -7.77 -2.20 -14.10
N LEU A 16 -6.85 -1.64 -14.88
CA LEU A 16 -5.39 -1.76 -14.67
C LEU A 16 -4.86 -0.96 -13.47
N ILE A 17 -5.69 -0.12 -12.83
CA ILE A 17 -5.31 0.63 -11.62
C ILE A 17 -5.81 -0.08 -10.34
N LYS A 18 -6.31 -1.32 -10.45
CA LYS A 18 -6.71 -2.13 -9.29
C LYS A 18 -5.44 -2.57 -8.55
N GLY A 19 -5.29 -2.12 -7.29
CA GLY A 19 -4.23 -2.65 -6.44
C GLY A 19 -4.44 -4.14 -6.17
N MET A 20 -3.41 -4.82 -5.66
CA MET A 20 -3.54 -6.23 -5.27
C MET A 20 -4.58 -6.35 -4.15
N LYS A 21 -5.40 -7.41 -4.19
CA LYS A 21 -6.34 -7.71 -3.10
C LYS A 21 -5.62 -8.54 -2.03
N TYR A 22 -5.87 -8.24 -0.76
CA TYR A 22 -5.25 -8.95 0.36
C TYR A 22 -5.49 -10.47 0.32
N ASP A 23 -6.71 -10.89 0.01
CA ASP A 23 -7.07 -12.32 -0.07
C ASP A 23 -6.39 -13.07 -1.23
N GLU A 24 -5.84 -12.34 -2.21
CA GLU A 24 -5.09 -12.89 -3.34
C GLU A 24 -3.56 -12.89 -3.08
N LEU A 25 -3.10 -12.30 -1.97
CA LEU A 25 -1.68 -12.29 -1.61
C LEU A 25 -1.23 -13.64 -1.07
N ASN A 26 0.05 -13.97 -1.29
CA ASN A 26 0.73 -15.06 -0.59
C ASN A 26 0.98 -14.70 0.89
N ASP A 27 1.33 -15.71 1.70
CA ASP A 27 1.50 -15.55 3.15
C ASP A 27 2.57 -14.51 3.53
N ARG A 28 3.66 -14.43 2.76
CA ARG A 28 4.73 -13.45 3.00
C ARG A 28 4.20 -12.03 2.82
N ASP A 29 3.44 -11.79 1.76
CA ASP A 29 2.94 -10.46 1.44
C ASP A 29 1.80 -10.05 2.37
N ARG A 30 0.96 -10.99 2.82
CA ARG A 30 -0.04 -10.72 3.87
C ARG A 30 0.63 -10.27 5.17
N LYS A 31 1.69 -10.97 5.59
CA LYS A 31 2.47 -10.59 6.79
C LYS A 31 3.03 -9.17 6.68
N ILE A 32 3.51 -8.77 5.49
CA ILE A 32 4.00 -7.39 5.27
C ILE A 32 2.86 -6.37 5.39
N VAL A 33 1.67 -6.69 4.88
CA VAL A 33 0.50 -5.81 5.01
C VAL A 33 0.06 -5.70 6.46
N ASP A 34 0.02 -6.82 7.19
CA ASP A 34 -0.31 -6.84 8.62
C ASP A 34 0.72 -6.05 9.45
N GLU A 35 2.01 -6.16 9.13
CA GLU A 35 3.07 -5.35 9.74
C GLU A 35 2.87 -3.85 9.49
N ALA A 36 2.49 -3.46 8.27
CA ALA A 36 2.20 -2.06 7.93
C ALA A 36 1.00 -1.52 8.75
N ILE A 37 -0.05 -2.34 8.90
CA ILE A 37 -1.23 -2.02 9.71
C ILE A 37 -0.82 -1.88 11.18
N GLU A 38 -0.01 -2.81 11.69
CA GLU A 38 0.44 -2.79 13.07
C GLU A 38 1.27 -1.54 13.37
N GLN A 39 2.25 -1.24 12.52
CA GLN A 39 3.12 -0.08 12.68
C GLN A 39 2.33 1.23 12.65
N VAL A 40 1.46 1.42 11.65
CA VAL A 40 0.72 2.68 11.56
C VAL A 40 -0.26 2.87 12.72
N ASN A 41 -0.88 1.79 13.22
CA ASN A 41 -1.77 1.90 14.36
C ASN A 41 -0.98 2.18 15.64
N LYS A 42 0.24 1.65 15.81
CA LYS A 42 1.14 2.02 16.92
C LYS A 42 1.51 3.51 16.88
N ASP A 43 1.94 4.01 15.72
CA ASP A 43 2.60 5.30 15.62
C ASP A 43 1.63 6.47 15.32
N GLN A 44 0.54 6.20 14.59
CA GLN A 44 -0.33 7.20 13.99
C GLN A 44 -1.83 6.89 14.16
N GLY A 45 -2.18 5.86 14.94
CA GLY A 45 -3.54 5.54 15.33
C GLY A 45 -4.10 6.64 16.23
N LYS A 46 -4.68 7.68 15.63
CA LYS A 46 -5.31 8.80 16.34
C LYS A 46 -6.70 8.42 16.85
N GLY A 47 -6.79 7.31 17.59
CA GLY A 47 -8.04 6.76 18.12
C GLY A 47 -8.90 5.98 17.10
N LYS A 48 -8.54 5.99 15.82
CA LYS A 48 -9.19 5.18 14.78
C LYS A 48 -8.24 4.10 14.27
N HIS A 49 -8.79 2.93 13.97
CA HIS A 49 -8.05 1.87 13.31
C HIS A 49 -7.78 2.27 11.85
N LEU A 50 -6.54 2.19 11.42
CA LEU A 50 -6.14 2.31 10.02
C LEU A 50 -5.96 0.93 9.41
N ASP A 51 -6.43 0.76 8.18
CA ASP A 51 -6.33 -0.50 7.45
C ASP A 51 -5.93 -0.22 5.98
N TYR A 52 -5.54 -1.24 5.23
CA TYR A 52 -5.11 -1.10 3.85
C TYR A 52 -6.28 -0.64 2.96
N TYR A 53 -5.97 0.33 2.10
CA TYR A 53 -6.85 0.78 1.03
C TYR A 53 -6.33 0.30 -0.34
N LYS A 54 -5.01 0.30 -0.51
CA LYS A 54 -4.38 -0.10 -1.77
C LYS A 54 -3.01 -0.72 -1.50
N ILE A 55 -2.75 -1.84 -2.16
CA ILE A 55 -1.48 -2.54 -2.10
C ILE A 55 -0.86 -2.48 -3.50
N LYS A 56 0.40 -2.05 -3.59
CA LYS A 56 1.15 -1.94 -4.83
C LYS A 56 2.45 -2.71 -4.71
N ARG A 57 2.80 -3.44 -5.76
CA ARG A 57 4.10 -4.08 -5.90
C ARG A 57 4.84 -3.47 -7.08
N ASN A 58 6.12 -3.21 -6.89
CA ASN A 58 7.07 -2.89 -7.95
C ASN A 58 8.38 -3.62 -7.64
N ASP A 59 8.67 -4.68 -8.38
CA ASP A 59 9.77 -5.61 -8.10
C ASP A 59 9.75 -6.11 -6.63
N ASN A 60 10.84 -5.84 -5.90
CA ASN A 60 11.04 -6.21 -4.51
C ASN A 60 10.47 -5.18 -3.52
N VAL A 61 9.76 -4.16 -4.01
CA VAL A 61 9.13 -3.12 -3.21
C VAL A 61 7.64 -3.37 -3.11
N LEU A 62 7.14 -3.51 -1.88
CA LEU A 62 5.72 -3.57 -1.59
C LEU A 62 5.31 -2.30 -0.84
N GLU A 63 4.42 -1.52 -1.44
CA GLU A 63 3.85 -0.32 -0.83
C GLU A 63 2.40 -0.57 -0.42
N VAL A 64 2.11 -0.32 0.85
CA VAL A 64 0.76 -0.38 1.42
C VAL A 64 0.29 1.03 1.71
N ILE A 65 -0.84 1.40 1.11
CA ILE A 65 -1.50 2.67 1.39
C ILE A 65 -2.62 2.41 2.38
N LEU A 66 -2.56 3.03 3.55
CA LEU A 66 -3.52 2.86 4.64
C LEU A 66 -4.39 4.09 4.84
N ARG A 67 -5.61 3.85 5.31
CA ARG A 67 -6.62 4.88 5.60
C ARG A 67 -7.39 4.54 6.87
N PRO A 68 -8.00 5.52 7.52
CA PRO A 68 -8.83 5.28 8.70
C PRO A 68 -10.07 4.47 8.31
N THR A 69 -10.56 3.69 9.26
CA THR A 69 -11.76 2.88 9.11
C THR A 69 -12.88 3.39 10.02
N SER A 70 -14.06 2.76 9.93
CA SER A 70 -15.18 3.00 10.84
C SER A 70 -14.90 2.53 12.27
N CYS A 71 -13.93 1.63 12.45
CA CYS A 71 -13.60 1.06 13.74
C CYS A 71 -12.68 1.99 14.54
N ASP A 72 -12.94 2.07 15.83
CA ASP A 72 -12.00 2.64 16.76
C ASP A 72 -10.76 1.76 16.86
N GLN A 73 -9.66 2.39 17.23
CA GLN A 73 -8.44 1.65 17.49
C GLN A 73 -8.64 0.82 18.76
N THR A 74 -8.69 -0.50 18.59
CA THR A 74 -8.71 -1.46 19.70
C THR A 74 -7.32 -2.07 19.90
N THR A 75 -7.17 -3.00 20.84
CA THR A 75 -5.92 -3.77 21.04
C THR A 75 -5.55 -4.63 19.82
N GLN A 76 -6.51 -5.02 18.98
CA GLN A 76 -6.23 -5.72 17.74
C GLN A 76 -5.73 -4.73 16.67
N ARG A 77 -4.48 -4.93 16.24
CA ARG A 77 -3.74 -4.06 15.30
C ARG A 77 -3.46 -4.73 13.96
N VAL A 78 -4.31 -5.67 13.55
CA VAL A 78 -4.23 -6.42 12.28
C VAL A 78 -5.38 -6.03 11.36
N HIS A 79 -5.40 -6.54 10.11
CA HIS A 79 -6.48 -6.31 9.14
C HIS A 79 -7.87 -6.68 9.70
N ARG A 80 -8.87 -5.81 9.50
CA ARG A 80 -10.25 -5.99 10.00
C ARG A 80 -11.28 -5.84 8.88
N LYS A 81 -11.71 -6.98 8.31
CA LYS A 81 -12.65 -7.05 7.18
C LYS A 81 -14.01 -6.41 7.46
N GLU A 82 -14.43 -6.38 8.71
CA GLU A 82 -15.71 -5.80 9.15
C GLU A 82 -15.70 -4.27 9.18
N CYS A 83 -14.51 -3.65 9.17
CA CYS A 83 -14.34 -2.20 9.29
C CYS A 83 -14.41 -1.53 7.90
N LYS A 84 -15.29 -0.54 7.75
CA LYS A 84 -15.42 0.20 6.47
C LYS A 84 -14.29 1.20 6.32
N ILE A 85 -13.56 1.16 5.21
CA ILE A 85 -12.52 2.15 4.90
C ILE A 85 -13.15 3.53 4.63
N HIS A 86 -12.58 4.58 5.21
CA HIS A 86 -12.98 5.97 4.98
C HIS A 86 -11.94 6.74 4.17
N ASN A 87 -12.40 7.63 3.28
CA ASN A 87 -11.52 8.47 2.47
C ASN A 87 -11.05 9.75 3.20
N LYS A 88 -10.90 9.70 4.53
CA LYS A 88 -10.50 10.83 5.39
C LYS A 88 -9.01 10.73 5.79
N PRO A 89 -8.35 11.84 6.16
CA PRO A 89 -7.03 11.79 6.78
C PRO A 89 -7.05 11.12 8.17
N PRO A 90 -5.91 10.60 8.67
CA PRO A 90 -4.61 10.52 7.99
C PRO A 90 -4.58 9.42 6.92
N ARG A 91 -3.95 9.72 5.78
CA ARG A 91 -3.61 8.70 4.77
C ARG A 91 -2.12 8.43 4.85
N VAL A 92 -1.72 7.17 4.87
CA VAL A 92 -0.36 6.75 5.18
C VAL A 92 0.16 5.84 4.07
N SER A 93 1.45 5.95 3.76
CA SER A 93 2.19 5.00 2.92
C SER A 93 3.24 4.31 3.79
N CYS A 94 3.21 2.99 3.79
CA CYS A 94 4.24 2.13 4.37
C CYS A 94 4.93 1.38 3.22
N ILE A 95 6.25 1.41 3.19
CA ILE A 95 7.06 0.78 2.14
C ILE A 95 7.87 -0.32 2.78
N HIS A 96 7.69 -1.55 2.30
CA HIS A 96 8.53 -2.67 2.63
C HIS A 96 9.47 -2.97 1.46
N CYS A 97 10.77 -3.03 1.74
CA CYS A 97 11.79 -3.42 0.79
C CYS A 97 13.01 -3.98 1.53
N ASN A 98 13.83 -4.78 0.84
CA ASN A 98 15.04 -5.37 1.43
C ASN A 98 14.78 -6.13 2.73
N GLY A 99 13.63 -6.80 2.82
CA GLY A 99 13.25 -7.61 3.98
C GLY A 99 12.80 -6.83 5.22
N ALA A 100 12.59 -5.51 5.13
CA ALA A 100 12.14 -4.72 6.28
C ALA A 100 11.11 -3.64 5.90
N MET A 101 10.21 -3.35 6.84
CA MET A 101 9.31 -2.20 6.76
C MET A 101 10.07 -0.90 7.08
N LYS A 102 10.00 0.07 6.17
CA LYS A 102 10.47 1.44 6.43
C LYS A 102 9.40 2.19 7.24
N PRO A 103 9.79 3.18 8.07
CA PRO A 103 8.83 3.96 8.86
C PRO A 103 7.67 4.49 8.02
N CYS A 104 6.44 4.25 8.43
CA CYS A 104 5.28 4.71 7.69
C CYS A 104 5.20 6.25 7.64
N LEU A 105 4.88 6.81 6.47
CA LEU A 105 4.82 8.26 6.24
C LEU A 105 3.42 8.71 5.85
N LEU A 106 3.05 9.93 6.27
CA LEU A 106 1.82 10.55 5.79
C LEU A 106 1.94 10.77 4.28
N LEU A 107 0.88 10.47 3.52
CA LEU A 107 0.86 10.65 2.06
C LEU A 107 1.13 12.08 1.58
N LYS A 108 1.03 13.08 2.47
CA LYS A 108 1.43 14.46 2.18
C LYS A 108 2.95 14.61 2.00
N GLN A 109 3.76 13.71 2.56
CA GLN A 109 5.22 13.69 2.49
C GLN A 109 5.71 13.01 1.20
N LYS A 110 5.21 13.46 0.03
CA LYS A 110 5.42 12.80 -1.26
C LYS A 110 6.89 12.65 -1.65
N GLU A 111 7.70 13.67 -1.43
CA GLU A 111 9.13 13.65 -1.79
C GLU A 111 9.91 12.61 -0.98
N GLU A 112 9.67 12.53 0.32
CA GLU A 112 10.31 11.53 1.19
C GLU A 112 9.85 10.10 0.83
N ILE A 113 8.56 9.91 0.53
CA ILE A 113 8.04 8.62 0.05
C ILE A 113 8.73 8.23 -1.27
N LYS A 114 8.87 9.17 -2.21
CA LYS A 114 9.52 8.93 -3.50
C LYS A 114 11.00 8.58 -3.30
N LYS A 115 11.71 9.34 -2.47
CA LYS A 115 13.12 9.08 -2.11
C LYS A 115 13.29 7.65 -1.59
N ARG A 116 12.45 7.23 -0.64
CA ARG A 116 12.51 5.86 -0.07
C ARG A 116 12.23 4.77 -1.10
N ARG A 117 11.27 4.97 -2.00
CA ARG A 117 11.05 4.01 -3.10
C ARG A 117 12.29 3.88 -3.97
N ASN A 118 12.93 4.99 -4.33
CA ASN A 118 14.13 4.96 -5.15
C ASN A 118 15.29 4.25 -4.42
N GLU A 119 15.52 4.55 -3.14
CA GLU A 119 16.52 3.85 -2.32
C GLU A 119 16.28 2.34 -2.29
N CYS A 120 15.01 1.91 -2.17
CA CYS A 120 14.64 0.51 -2.22
C CYS A 120 14.93 -0.15 -3.58
N GLN A 121 14.92 0.59 -4.68
CA GLN A 121 15.19 0.08 -6.03
C GLN A 121 16.69 0.06 -6.37
N HIS A 122 17.47 0.99 -5.83
CA HIS A 122 18.91 1.07 -6.14
C HIS A 122 19.75 0.05 -5.35
N LEU A 123 19.27 -0.42 -4.20
CA LEU A 123 19.99 -1.42 -3.39
C LEU A 123 20.02 -2.82 -4.00
N THR A 124 19.22 -3.10 -5.02
CA THR A 124 19.32 -4.35 -5.82
C THR A 124 20.39 -4.28 -6.93
N GLY A 125 21.04 -3.13 -7.13
CA GLY A 125 22.06 -2.91 -8.17
C GLY A 125 23.50 -2.71 -7.67
N SER A 126 23.77 -2.87 -6.37
CA SER A 126 25.11 -2.66 -5.78
C SER A 126 25.55 -3.87 -4.94
N GLY A 127 25.33 -5.07 -5.47
CA GLY A 127 25.70 -6.35 -4.87
C GLY A 127 26.91 -7.04 -5.51
N TYR A 128 27.77 -6.30 -6.23
CA TYR A 128 29.11 -6.77 -6.59
C TYR A 128 30.11 -5.65 -6.33
N ILE A 129 30.77 -5.72 -5.17
CA ILE A 129 32.19 -5.46 -4.90
C ILE A 129 32.35 -5.66 -3.38
N LEU A 130 33.49 -6.22 -2.98
CA LEU A 130 33.97 -6.63 -1.64
C LEU A 130 33.79 -8.16 -1.43
N PHE A 131 34.81 -9.02 -1.50
CA PHE A 131 36.28 -8.91 -1.52
C PHE A 131 36.86 -9.99 -2.44
#